data_AF-A0A933J159-F1
#
_entry.id   AF-A0A933J159-F1
#
_cell.length_a   1.000
_cell.length_b   1.000
_cell.length_c   1.000
_cell.angle_alpha   90.00
_cell.angle_beta   90.00
_cell.angle_gamma   90.00
#
_symmetry.space_group_name_H-M   'P 1'
#
loop_
_entity.id
_entity.type
_entity.pdbx_description
1 polymer ?
#
loop_
_entity_poly.entity_id
_entity_poly.type
_entity_poly.pdbx_seq_one_letter_code
_entity_poly.pdbx_strand_id
1 'polypeptide(L)'
;MQLEDYFDFLAPDDIRIKGSRVGIESVLYDHIYREQTPQEIQQHFPTLTLEEIQATILYYLHNREKVEAYIAAWLDWGDRMREEQDRNPPPVVIRLRALKAERAKKAMAQAT
;
A
#
# COMPACT_ATOMS: atom_id res chain seq x y z
N MET A 1 -20.79 -2.95 -18.91
CA MET A 1 -19.49 -3.28 -18.28
C MET A 1 -19.78 -3.52 -16.81
N GLN A 2 -19.46 -4.69 -16.27
CA GLN A 2 -19.52 -4.91 -14.82
C GLN A 2 -18.17 -4.51 -14.24
N LEU A 3 -18.15 -3.72 -13.16
CA LEU A 3 -16.88 -3.22 -12.59
C LEU A 3 -16.09 -4.35 -11.94
N GLU A 4 -16.81 -5.34 -11.42
CA GLU A 4 -16.29 -6.53 -10.77
C GLU A 4 -15.38 -7.36 -11.69
N ASP A 5 -15.54 -7.24 -13.02
CA ASP A 5 -14.70 -7.95 -14.00
C ASP A 5 -13.23 -7.52 -13.95
N TYR A 6 -12.94 -6.31 -13.43
CA TYR A 6 -11.58 -5.76 -13.24
C TYR A 6 -10.87 -6.28 -11.99
N PHE A 7 -11.56 -7.04 -11.13
CA PHE A 7 -11.01 -7.44 -9.84
C PHE A 7 -11.02 -8.96 -9.62
N ASP A 8 -10.07 -9.42 -8.81
CA ASP A 8 -10.06 -10.76 -8.22
C ASP A 8 -10.35 -10.61 -6.71
N PHE A 9 -11.49 -11.16 -6.27
CA PHE A 9 -11.90 -11.17 -4.85
C PHE A 9 -11.35 -12.43 -4.19
N LEU A 10 -10.15 -12.35 -3.62
CA LEU A 10 -9.46 -13.49 -3.02
C LEU A 10 -9.99 -13.82 -1.62
N ALA A 11 -10.38 -12.79 -0.87
CA ALA A 11 -10.97 -12.87 0.45
C ALA A 11 -11.84 -11.62 0.72
N PRO A 12 -12.65 -11.59 1.79
CA PRO A 12 -13.43 -10.39 2.16
C PRO A 12 -12.57 -9.14 2.38
N ASP A 13 -11.32 -9.32 2.79
CA ASP A 13 -10.29 -8.32 3.08
C ASP A 13 -9.14 -8.33 2.05
N ASP A 14 -9.28 -9.04 0.92
CA ASP A 14 -8.28 -9.08 -0.15
C ASP A 14 -8.95 -8.98 -1.53
N ILE A 15 -8.90 -7.78 -2.10
CA ILE A 15 -9.39 -7.48 -3.45
C ILE A 15 -8.22 -6.97 -4.30
N ARG A 16 -7.90 -7.72 -5.37
CA ARG A 16 -6.81 -7.40 -6.30
C ARG A 16 -7.34 -6.87 -7.61
N ILE A 17 -6.57 -6.01 -8.27
CA ILE A 17 -6.80 -5.70 -9.69
C ILE A 17 -6.42 -6.94 -10.50
N LYS A 18 -7.35 -7.42 -11.34
CA LYS A 18 -7.20 -8.68 -12.06
C LYS A 18 -5.93 -8.69 -12.90
N GLY A 19 -5.20 -9.81 -12.85
CA GLY A 19 -3.92 -9.95 -13.56
C GLY A 19 -2.76 -9.17 -12.93
N SER A 20 -3.00 -8.50 -11.80
CA SER A 20 -2.00 -7.77 -11.03
C SER A 20 -1.90 -8.31 -9.59
N ARG A 21 -0.79 -7.99 -8.92
CA ARG A 21 -0.64 -8.21 -7.47
C ARG A 21 -1.03 -6.97 -6.66
N VAL A 22 -1.39 -5.88 -7.33
CA VAL A 22 -1.78 -4.63 -6.68
C VAL A 22 -3.20 -4.77 -6.15
N GLY A 23 -3.36 -4.57 -4.84
CA GLY A 23 -4.67 -4.49 -4.21
C GLY A 23 -5.32 -3.13 -4.43
N ILE A 24 -6.65 -3.08 -4.38
CA ILE A 24 -7.40 -1.84 -4.63
C ILE A 24 -7.06 -0.76 -3.61
N GLU A 25 -6.69 -1.14 -2.39
CA GLU A 25 -6.28 -0.22 -1.32
C GLU A 25 -5.05 0.61 -1.71
N SER A 26 -4.15 0.08 -2.53
CA SER A 26 -2.95 0.82 -2.95
C SER A 26 -3.33 2.00 -3.87
N VAL A 27 -4.22 1.75 -4.83
CA VAL A 27 -4.73 2.80 -5.75
C VAL A 27 -5.61 3.78 -4.99
N LEU A 28 -6.51 3.28 -4.15
CA LEU A 28 -7.44 4.13 -3.41
C LEU A 28 -6.73 4.94 -2.32
N TYR A 29 -5.64 4.44 -1.75
CA TYR A 29 -4.85 5.21 -0.79
C TYR A 29 -4.22 6.45 -1.45
N ASP A 30 -3.56 6.26 -2.60
CA ASP A 30 -2.97 7.36 -3.36
C ASP A 30 -4.06 8.35 -3.86
N HIS A 31 -5.24 7.86 -4.24
CA HIS A 31 -6.34 8.71 -4.65
C HIS A 31 -6.95 9.53 -3.50
N ILE A 32 -7.31 8.86 -2.39
CA ILE A 32 -8.10 9.46 -1.31
C ILE A 32 -7.24 10.27 -0.34
N TYR A 33 -6.08 9.74 0.07
CA TYR A 33 -5.27 10.35 1.13
C TYR A 33 -4.10 11.18 0.62
N ARG A 34 -3.69 10.97 -0.64
CA ARG A 34 -2.63 11.76 -1.28
C ARG A 34 -3.15 12.67 -2.38
N GLU A 35 -4.46 12.66 -2.61
CA GLU A 35 -5.17 13.53 -3.57
C GLU A 35 -4.57 13.42 -5.00
N GLN A 36 -4.02 12.26 -5.33
CA GLN A 36 -3.36 12.07 -6.62
C GLN A 36 -4.39 11.82 -7.73
N THR A 37 -4.10 12.38 -8.90
CA THR A 37 -4.84 12.09 -10.11
C THR A 37 -4.56 10.67 -10.61
N PRO A 38 -5.48 10.05 -11.36
CA PRO A 38 -5.27 8.71 -11.93
C PRO A 38 -3.99 8.57 -12.76
N GLN A 39 -3.55 9.65 -13.43
CA GLN A 39 -2.30 9.70 -14.18
C GLN A 39 -1.07 9.69 -13.27
N GLU A 40 -1.10 10.42 -12.15
CA GLU A 40 -0.02 10.38 -11.16
C GLU A 40 0.06 9.01 -10.48
N ILE A 41 -1.10 8.41 -10.17
CA ILE A 41 -1.17 7.05 -9.61
C ILE A 41 -0.54 6.04 -10.59
N GLN A 42 -0.80 6.17 -11.88
CA GLN A 42 -0.20 5.28 -12.89
C GLN A 42 1.34 5.34 -12.89
N GLN A 43 1.94 6.47 -12.55
CA GLN A 43 3.40 6.58 -12.46
C GLN A 43 3.97 5.72 -11.31
N HIS A 44 3.20 5.50 -10.25
CA HIS A 44 3.57 4.59 -9.15
C HIS A 44 3.33 3.12 -9.50
N PHE A 45 2.33 2.84 -10.33
CA PHE A 45 1.93 1.50 -10.74
C PHE A 45 2.02 1.33 -12.27
N PRO A 46 3.23 1.31 -12.86
CA PRO A 46 3.41 1.32 -14.31
C PRO A 46 2.89 0.06 -15.02
N THR A 47 2.60 -1.01 -14.27
CA THR A 47 1.98 -2.22 -14.80
C THR A 47 0.46 -2.12 -14.92
N LEU A 48 -0.15 -1.10 -14.30
CA LEU A 48 -1.58 -0.84 -14.38
C LEU A 48 -1.89 0.13 -15.52
N THR A 49 -2.98 -0.14 -16.21
CA THR A 49 -3.57 0.76 -17.19
C THR A 49 -4.36 1.87 -16.49
N LEU A 50 -4.50 3.01 -17.18
CA LEU A 50 -5.34 4.09 -16.68
C LEU A 50 -6.80 3.65 -16.53
N GLU A 51 -7.25 2.73 -17.38
CA GLU A 51 -8.58 2.13 -17.33
C GLU A 51 -8.80 1.34 -16.03
N GLU A 52 -7.87 0.48 -15.63
CA GLU A 52 -7.96 -0.28 -14.37
C GLU A 52 -7.95 0.63 -13.14
N ILE A 53 -7.13 1.69 -13.15
CA ILE A 53 -7.10 2.70 -12.08
C ILE A 53 -8.45 3.42 -11.99
N GLN A 54 -8.99 3.86 -13.13
CA GLN A 54 -10.29 4.51 -13.20
C GLN A 54 -11.43 3.57 -12.77
N ALA A 55 -11.39 2.31 -13.19
CA ALA A 55 -12.35 1.29 -12.77
C ALA A 55 -12.31 1.06 -11.26
N THR A 56 -11.12 1.08 -10.65
CA THR A 56 -10.93 0.99 -9.19
C THR A 56 -11.57 2.17 -8.46
N ILE A 57 -11.33 3.39 -8.93
CA ILE A 57 -11.93 4.61 -8.36
C ILE A 57 -13.45 4.58 -8.54
N LEU A 58 -13.95 4.20 -9.72
CA LEU A 58 -15.37 4.11 -10.00
C LEU A 58 -16.06 3.03 -9.15
N TYR A 59 -15.41 1.89 -8.94
CA TYR A 59 -15.88 0.82 -8.04
C TYR A 59 -16.00 1.32 -6.60
N TYR A 60 -15.01 2.06 -6.12
CA TYR A 60 -15.06 2.73 -4.82
C TYR A 60 -16.24 3.68 -4.73
N LEU A 61 -16.44 4.57 -5.71
CA LEU A 61 -17.55 5.53 -5.69
C LEU A 61 -18.93 4.84 -5.72
N HIS A 62 -19.07 3.70 -6.41
CA HIS A 62 -20.30 2.91 -6.44
C HIS A 62 -20.57 2.16 -5.13
N ASN A 63 -19.52 1.73 -4.43
CA ASN A 63 -19.58 0.88 -3.24
C ASN A 63 -19.02 1.56 -1.99
N ARG A 64 -19.20 2.89 -1.91
CA ARG A 64 -18.43 3.76 -1.03
C ARG A 64 -18.37 3.28 0.42
N GLU A 65 -19.51 3.06 1.07
CA GLU A 65 -19.55 2.64 2.47
C GLU A 65 -18.79 1.33 2.73
N LYS A 66 -18.99 0.34 1.85
CA LYS A 66 -18.33 -0.97 1.95
C LYS A 66 -16.82 -0.84 1.78
N VAL A 67 -16.38 -0.06 0.80
CA VAL A 67 -14.95 0.09 0.49
C VAL A 67 -14.24 1.02 1.48
N GLU A 68 -14.91 2.06 1.99
CA GLU A 68 -14.40 2.88 3.10
C GLU A 68 -14.13 2.01 4.34
N ALA A 69 -15.06 1.11 4.69
CA ALA A 69 -14.87 0.17 5.80
C ALA A 69 -13.69 -0.80 5.55
N TYR A 70 -13.56 -1.31 4.32
CA TYR A 70 -12.43 -2.16 3.91
C TYR A 70 -11.08 -1.43 4.07
N ILE A 71 -10.96 -0.20 3.55
CA ILE A 71 -9.73 0.58 3.64
C ILE A 71 -9.39 0.92 5.09
N ALA A 72 -10.39 1.31 5.89
CA ALA A 72 -10.19 1.61 7.31
C ALA A 72 -9.65 0.39 8.08
N ALA A 73 -10.20 -0.80 7.82
CA ALA A 73 -9.71 -2.05 8.41
C ALA A 73 -8.28 -2.37 7.97
N TRP A 74 -7.96 -2.16 6.69
CA TRP A 74 -6.60 -2.34 6.18
C TRP A 74 -5.57 -1.40 6.83
N LEU A 75 -5.93 -0.13 7.03
CA LEU A 75 -5.07 0.86 7.71
C LEU A 75 -4.80 0.47 9.17
N ASP A 76 -5.86 0.17 9.93
CA ASP A 76 -5.75 -0.25 11.34
C ASP A 76 -4.93 -1.54 11.48
N TRP A 77 -5.14 -2.52 10.61
CA TRP A 77 -4.32 -3.72 10.59
C TRP A 77 -2.85 -3.40 10.31
N GLY A 78 -2.58 -2.55 9.31
CA GLY A 78 -1.23 -2.13 8.96
C GLY A 78 -0.49 -1.42 10.10
N ASP A 79 -1.18 -0.55 10.84
CA ASP A 79 -0.64 0.12 12.02
C ASP A 79 -0.31 -0.89 13.14
N ARG A 80 -1.24 -1.79 13.45
CA ARG A 80 -1.03 -2.84 14.46
C ARG A 80 0.16 -3.73 14.13
N MET A 81 0.28 -4.16 12.87
CA MET A 81 1.39 -5.00 12.43
C MET A 81 2.73 -4.28 12.50
N ARG A 82 2.77 -2.98 12.17
CA ARG A 82 3.99 -2.17 12.35
C ARG A 82 4.39 -2.08 13.81
N GLU A 83 3.44 -1.78 14.70
CA GLU A 83 3.72 -1.74 16.14
C GLU A 83 4.23 -3.08 16.67
N GLU A 84 3.62 -4.19 16.24
CA GLU A 84 4.03 -5.53 16.66
C GLU A 84 5.45 -5.85 16.18
N GLN A 85 5.78 -5.51 14.92
CA GLN A 85 7.13 -5.68 14.37
C GLN A 85 8.18 -4.83 15.09
N ASP A 86 7.81 -3.61 15.51
CA ASP A 86 8.72 -2.74 16.26
C ASP A 86 8.94 -3.22 17.70
N ARG A 87 7.92 -3.78 18.34
CA ARG A 87 8.03 -4.40 19.67
C ARG A 87 8.83 -5.71 19.61
N ASN A 88 8.66 -6.49 18.53
CA ASN A 88 9.26 -7.82 18.37
C ASN A 88 10.09 -7.93 17.09
N PRO A 89 11.17 -7.14 16.92
CA PRO A 89 11.93 -7.14 15.68
C PRO A 89 12.68 -8.47 15.51
N PRO A 90 12.66 -9.07 14.31
CA PRO A 90 13.44 -10.28 14.02
C PRO A 90 14.95 -10.06 14.28
N PRO A 91 15.72 -11.10 14.65
CA PRO A 91 17.15 -10.96 14.93
C PRO A 91 17.95 -10.31 13.79
N VAL A 92 17.57 -10.58 12.53
CA VAL A 92 18.18 -9.95 11.35
C VAL A 92 17.95 -8.44 11.33
N VAL A 93 16.77 -7.95 11.71
CA VAL A 93 16.44 -6.53 11.76
C VAL A 93 17.27 -5.84 12.86
N ILE A 94 17.39 -6.45 14.04
CA ILE A 94 18.24 -5.94 15.13
C ILE A 94 19.69 -5.78 14.65
N ARG A 95 20.23 -6.82 13.99
CA ARG A 95 21.59 -6.79 13.43
C ARG A 95 21.76 -5.69 12.37
N LEU A 96 20.81 -5.54 11.46
CA LEU A 96 20.86 -4.50 10.42
C LEU A 96 20.78 -3.09 11.01
N ARG A 97 19.93 -2.88 12.03
CA ARG A 97 19.84 -1.60 12.76
C ARG A 97 21.18 -1.25 13.42
N ALA A 98 21.85 -2.22 14.07
CA ALA A 98 23.17 -2.01 14.66
C ALA A 98 24.23 -1.65 13.60
N LEU A 99 24.30 -2.38 12.50
CA LEU A 99 25.24 -2.11 11.39
C LEU A 99 25.02 -0.72 10.77
N LYS A 100 23.76 -0.28 10.63
CA LYS A 100 23.43 1.06 10.14
C LYS A 100 23.94 2.14 11.10
N ALA A 101 23.76 1.96 12.41
CA ALA A 101 24.24 2.90 13.42
C ALA A 101 25.77 3.01 13.45
N GLU A 102 26.48 1.89 13.32
CA GLU A 102 27.95 1.90 13.24
C GLU A 102 28.47 2.65 12.02
N ARG A 103 27.85 2.43 10.84
CA ARG A 103 28.23 3.14 9.60
C ARG A 103 28.02 4.65 9.73
N ALA A 104 26.91 5.07 10.33
CA ALA A 104 26.63 6.48 10.57
C ALA A 104 27.68 7.14 11.49
N LYS A 105 28.06 6.47 12.58
CA LYS A 105 29.12 6.95 13.49
C LYS A 105 30.47 7.08 12.78
N LYS A 106 30.85 6.08 11.97
CA LYS A 106 32.10 6.11 11.19
C LYS A 106 32.12 7.26 10.18
N ALA A 107 31.00 7.50 9.49
CA ALA A 107 30.89 8.62 8.55
C ALA A 107 31.03 9.99 9.24
N MET A 108 30.43 10.18 10.42
CA MET A 108 30.58 11.42 11.19
C MET A 108 32.03 11.62 11.69
N ALA A 109 32.67 10.56 12.15
CA ALA A 109 34.06 10.62 12.64
C ALA A 109 35.09 10.90 11.52
N GLN A 110 34.78 10.55 10.27
CA GLN A 110 35.62 10.83 9.10
C GLN A 110 35.39 12.23 8.51
N ALA A 111 34.27 12.87 8.85
CA ALA A 111 33.93 14.21 8.42
C ALA A 111 34.38 15.31 9.40
N THR A 112 35.00 14.93 10.53
CA THR A 112 35.57 15.82 11.55
C THR A 112 37.09 15.73 11.50
#